data_AF-A0A220WA48-F1
#
_entry.id   AF-A0A220WA48-F1
#
_cell.length_a   1.000
_cell.length_b   1.000
_cell.length_c   1.000
_cell.angle_alpha   90.00
_cell.angle_beta   90.00
_cell.angle_gamma   90.00
#
_symmetry.space_group_name_H-M   'P 1'
#
loop_
_entity.id
_entity.type
_entity.pdbx_description
1 polymer ?
#
loop_
_entity_poly.entity_id
_entity_poly.type
_entity_poly.pdbx_seq_one_letter_code
_entity_poly.pdbx_strand_id
1 'polypeptide(L)'
;MLTGNNTGVKTAVLDAEGGFVRDCHVDEIGTILVSGPSITPGYTDESKNNALFVVDQAGTKWINTGDLARQDADGFFWLTGRSKELIIRGGHNIDPKTIEEALAEHPAVNLAAAVGRPDPDVGEVPVAYVDLKSEATPAELIEWCRERIGERAAVPKAIIVLDGLPITGVGKIHKPTLNLMEVKHTVVQELAAINDFLSETRVEAVADPKLGNIAYIQTKCADGVEPGAADREIRNRLDRFSFQYQLEIQTSLESAS
;
A
#
# COMPACT_ATOMS: atom_id res chain seq x y z
N MET A 1 15.85 -41.21 -18.16
CA MET A 1 14.48 -40.84 -18.57
C MET A 1 14.12 -39.58 -17.79
N LEU A 2 14.23 -38.41 -18.39
CA LEU A 2 13.94 -37.12 -17.75
C LEU A 2 12.47 -36.79 -18.02
N THR A 3 11.59 -37.10 -17.07
CA THR A 3 10.15 -36.82 -17.18
C THR A 3 9.81 -35.56 -16.39
N GLY A 4 9.34 -34.53 -17.09
CA GLY A 4 8.58 -33.43 -16.49
C GLY A 4 9.19 -32.04 -16.72
N ASN A 5 8.77 -31.35 -17.78
CA ASN A 5 8.85 -29.89 -17.84
C ASN A 5 7.92 -29.34 -16.75
N ASN A 6 8.43 -29.11 -15.55
CA ASN A 6 7.65 -28.59 -14.42
C ASN A 6 7.85 -27.07 -14.24
N THR A 7 7.88 -26.33 -15.35
CA THR A 7 7.83 -24.86 -15.28
C THR A 7 6.39 -24.45 -15.04
N GLY A 8 6.13 -23.78 -13.93
CA GLY A 8 4.79 -23.34 -13.55
C GLY A 8 4.82 -21.96 -12.93
N VAL A 9 3.74 -21.21 -13.15
CA VAL A 9 3.42 -19.97 -12.44
C VAL A 9 2.01 -20.15 -11.90
N LYS A 10 1.78 -19.80 -10.64
CA LYS A 10 0.45 -19.84 -10.02
C LYS A 10 0.31 -18.77 -8.94
N THR A 11 -0.91 -18.47 -8.54
CA THR A 11 -1.20 -17.67 -7.35
C THR A 11 -1.72 -18.58 -6.25
N ALA A 12 -1.25 -18.36 -5.02
CA ALA A 12 -1.61 -19.18 -3.87
C ALA A 12 -1.93 -18.35 -2.63
N VAL A 13 -2.86 -18.86 -1.84
CA VAL A 13 -3.09 -18.40 -0.46
C VAL A 13 -2.05 -19.06 0.44
N LEU A 14 -1.30 -18.24 1.16
CA LEU A 14 -0.31 -18.68 2.15
C LEU A 14 -0.79 -18.35 3.57
N ASP A 15 -0.34 -19.12 4.56
CA ASP A 15 -0.56 -18.84 5.98
C ASP A 15 0.38 -17.73 6.51
N ALA A 16 0.34 -17.45 7.81
CA ALA A 16 1.12 -16.36 8.42
C ALA A 16 2.63 -16.65 8.44
N GLU A 17 3.01 -17.93 8.40
CA GLU A 17 4.38 -18.43 8.40
C GLU A 17 4.91 -18.64 6.97
N GLY A 18 4.07 -18.40 5.96
CA GLY A 18 4.40 -18.55 4.54
C GLY A 18 4.16 -19.95 3.98
N GLY A 19 3.49 -20.84 4.71
CA GLY A 19 3.08 -22.17 4.28
C GLY A 19 1.95 -22.14 3.26
N PHE A 20 1.92 -23.11 2.35
CA PHE A 20 0.88 -23.22 1.32
C PHE A 20 -0.46 -23.67 1.93
N VAL A 21 -1.54 -22.93 1.66
CA VAL A 21 -2.90 -23.33 2.05
C VAL A 21 -3.63 -23.94 0.86
N ARG A 22 -3.79 -23.18 -0.22
CA ARG A 22 -4.46 -23.58 -1.48
C ARG A 22 -4.08 -22.67 -2.64
N ASP A 23 -4.36 -23.11 -3.86
CA ASP A 23 -4.32 -22.25 -5.02
C ASP A 23 -5.47 -21.21 -4.96
N CYS A 24 -5.23 -20.04 -5.56
CA CYS A 24 -6.24 -18.99 -5.70
C CYS A 24 -7.30 -19.37 -6.75
N HIS A 25 -8.51 -18.86 -6.57
CA HIS A 25 -9.54 -18.86 -7.60
C HIS A 25 -9.22 -17.82 -8.69
N VAL A 26 -9.92 -17.90 -9.83
CA VAL A 26 -9.84 -16.86 -10.88
C VAL A 26 -10.15 -15.50 -10.28
N ASP A 27 -9.33 -14.52 -10.64
CA ASP A 27 -9.35 -13.13 -10.15
C ASP A 27 -9.13 -12.96 -8.63
N GLU A 28 -8.88 -14.03 -7.88
CA GLU A 28 -8.50 -13.95 -6.47
C GLU A 28 -7.02 -13.58 -6.34
N ILE A 29 -6.75 -12.56 -5.53
CA ILE A 29 -5.40 -12.09 -5.24
C ILE A 29 -4.72 -13.04 -4.27
N GLY A 30 -3.51 -13.48 -4.60
CA GLY A 30 -2.63 -14.23 -3.71
C GLY A 30 -1.17 -14.08 -4.10
N THR A 31 -0.28 -14.78 -3.39
CA THR A 31 1.15 -14.71 -3.66
C THR A 31 1.45 -15.43 -4.98
N ILE A 32 2.17 -14.76 -5.89
CA ILE A 32 2.63 -15.41 -7.11
C ILE A 32 3.84 -16.30 -6.80
N LEU A 33 3.74 -17.55 -7.27
CA LEU A 33 4.70 -18.61 -7.04
C LEU A 33 5.24 -19.08 -8.39
N VAL A 34 6.54 -19.32 -8.46
CA VAL A 34 7.21 -19.79 -9.68
C VAL A 34 8.01 -21.04 -9.41
N SER A 35 7.90 -22.03 -10.30
CA SER A 35 8.63 -23.30 -10.27
C SER A 35 9.23 -23.55 -11.65
N GLY A 36 10.36 -24.25 -11.72
CA GLY A 36 10.99 -24.62 -12.99
C GLY A 36 12.48 -24.93 -12.90
N PRO A 37 13.12 -25.33 -14.01
CA PRO A 37 14.53 -25.73 -14.04
C PRO A 37 15.51 -24.57 -13.83
N SER A 38 15.07 -23.32 -13.96
CA SER A 38 15.89 -22.11 -13.77
C SER A 38 15.82 -21.53 -12.36
N ILE A 39 15.15 -22.21 -11.43
CA ILE A 39 15.00 -21.79 -10.03
C ILE A 39 16.34 -21.92 -9.30
N THR A 40 16.71 -20.89 -8.54
CA THR A 40 17.92 -20.90 -7.71
C THR A 40 17.85 -22.01 -6.64
N PRO A 41 18.98 -22.65 -6.28
CA PRO A 41 19.02 -23.55 -5.12
C PRO A 41 18.77 -22.82 -3.79
N GLY A 42 18.91 -21.48 -3.78
CA GLY A 42 18.74 -20.62 -2.61
C GLY A 42 19.91 -19.65 -2.45
N TYR A 43 19.88 -18.87 -1.36
CA TYR A 43 21.00 -18.08 -0.88
C TYR A 43 22.03 -18.95 -0.14
N THR A 44 23.28 -18.51 -0.13
CA THR A 44 24.36 -19.13 0.65
C THR A 44 24.17 -18.97 2.16
N ASP A 45 23.46 -17.93 2.57
CA ASP A 45 23.00 -17.72 3.94
C ASP A 45 21.68 -18.48 4.14
N GLU A 46 21.73 -19.58 4.89
CA GLU A 46 20.58 -20.46 5.11
C GLU A 46 19.39 -19.75 5.77
N SER A 47 19.64 -18.74 6.61
CA SER A 47 18.57 -18.00 7.28
C SER A 47 17.64 -17.28 6.29
N LYS A 48 18.16 -16.94 5.10
CA LYS A 48 17.41 -16.24 4.04
C LYS A 48 16.58 -17.18 3.16
N ASN A 49 16.76 -18.50 3.29
CA ASN A 49 16.03 -19.49 2.50
C ASN A 49 14.67 -19.88 3.12
N ASN A 50 14.45 -19.59 4.41
CA ASN A 50 13.25 -20.01 5.14
C ASN A 50 11.93 -19.49 4.54
N ALA A 51 11.93 -18.26 4.03
CA ALA A 51 10.76 -17.65 3.39
C ALA A 51 10.81 -17.68 1.85
N LEU A 52 11.91 -18.18 1.26
CA LEU A 52 12.14 -18.15 -0.17
C LEU A 52 11.34 -19.23 -0.91
N PHE A 53 11.08 -20.36 -0.24
CA PHE A 53 10.46 -21.52 -0.84
C PHE A 53 9.17 -21.93 -0.16
N VAL A 54 8.19 -22.27 -0.97
CA VAL A 54 6.88 -22.77 -0.55
C VAL A 54 6.70 -24.17 -1.15
N VAL A 55 6.28 -25.12 -0.33
CA VAL A 55 5.97 -26.48 -0.79
C VAL A 55 4.45 -26.61 -0.86
N ASP A 56 3.92 -26.94 -2.04
CA ASP A 56 2.47 -27.13 -2.19
C ASP A 56 1.99 -28.51 -1.72
N GLN A 57 0.68 -28.73 -1.77
CA GLN A 57 0.06 -30.01 -1.37
C GLN A 57 0.58 -31.22 -2.16
N ALA A 58 1.05 -31.03 -3.40
CA ALA A 58 1.63 -32.08 -4.22
C ALA A 58 3.12 -32.32 -3.92
N GLY A 59 3.71 -31.58 -2.99
CA GLY A 59 5.13 -31.65 -2.64
C GLY A 59 6.03 -30.90 -3.62
N THR A 60 5.46 -30.09 -4.53
CA THR A 60 6.25 -29.29 -5.47
C THR A 60 6.83 -28.09 -4.75
N LYS A 61 8.12 -27.84 -4.95
CA LYS A 61 8.83 -26.68 -4.40
C LYS A 61 8.71 -25.48 -5.35
N TRP A 62 8.18 -24.39 -4.84
CA TRP A 62 7.98 -23.13 -5.54
C TRP A 62 8.85 -22.04 -4.91
N ILE A 63 9.38 -21.12 -5.71
CA ILE A 63 9.85 -19.83 -5.20
C ILE A 63 8.64 -18.99 -4.86
N ASN A 64 8.62 -18.47 -3.64
CA ASN A 64 7.79 -17.34 -3.25
C ASN A 64 8.46 -16.06 -3.75
N THR A 65 7.86 -15.39 -4.75
CA THR A 65 8.46 -14.15 -5.28
C THR A 65 8.30 -12.97 -4.33
N GLY A 66 7.36 -13.08 -3.37
CA GLY A 66 6.94 -11.99 -2.50
C GLY A 66 6.00 -10.99 -3.17
N ASP A 67 5.57 -11.24 -4.41
CA ASP A 67 4.61 -10.39 -5.12
C ASP A 67 3.19 -10.97 -5.00
N LEU A 68 2.19 -10.09 -4.98
CA LEU A 68 0.80 -10.46 -5.08
C LEU A 68 0.35 -10.34 -6.54
N ALA A 69 -0.45 -11.30 -6.97
CA ALA A 69 -1.06 -11.28 -8.28
C ALA A 69 -2.44 -11.95 -8.24
N ARG A 70 -3.24 -11.72 -9.29
CA ARG A 70 -4.39 -12.56 -9.64
C ARG A 70 -4.19 -13.14 -11.03
N GLN A 71 -4.75 -14.33 -11.27
CA GLN A 71 -4.83 -14.90 -12.61
C GLN A 71 -6.25 -14.69 -13.14
N ASP A 72 -6.41 -14.10 -14.32
CA ASP A 72 -7.71 -13.94 -14.95
C ASP A 72 -8.20 -15.22 -15.64
N ALA A 73 -9.43 -15.18 -16.15
CA ALA A 73 -10.06 -16.32 -16.82
C ALA A 73 -9.33 -16.75 -18.12
N ASP A 74 -8.58 -15.85 -18.74
CA ASP A 74 -7.78 -16.10 -19.95
C ASP A 74 -6.38 -16.65 -19.60
N GLY A 75 -6.06 -16.75 -18.31
CA GLY A 75 -4.82 -17.30 -17.80
C GLY A 75 -3.68 -16.28 -17.66
N PHE A 76 -3.94 -14.99 -17.87
CA PHE A 76 -2.96 -13.92 -17.67
C PHE A 76 -2.83 -13.58 -16.19
N PHE A 77 -1.59 -13.31 -15.78
CA PHE A 77 -1.29 -12.86 -14.42
C PHE A 77 -1.21 -11.34 -14.37
N TRP A 78 -1.96 -10.75 -13.45
CA TRP A 78 -1.96 -9.32 -13.15
C TRP A 78 -1.29 -9.14 -11.80
N LEU A 79 -0.15 -8.44 -11.77
CA LEU A 79 0.50 -8.08 -10.51
C LEU A 79 -0.36 -7.03 -9.79
N THR A 80 -0.67 -7.28 -8.53
CA THR A 80 -1.58 -6.46 -7.71
C THR A 80 -0.92 -5.90 -6.44
N GLY A 81 0.38 -6.13 -6.25
CA GLY A 81 1.16 -5.58 -5.14
C GLY A 81 2.30 -6.50 -4.71
N ARG A 82 2.80 -6.30 -3.49
CA ARG A 82 3.72 -7.22 -2.81
C ARG A 82 3.14 -7.74 -1.50
N SER A 83 3.43 -8.99 -1.17
CA SER A 83 3.08 -9.59 0.12
C SER A 83 3.83 -8.91 1.27
N LYS A 84 4.93 -8.21 0.94
CA LYS A 84 5.60 -7.20 1.77
C LYS A 84 5.39 -5.84 1.08
N GLU A 85 4.42 -5.06 1.54
CA GLU A 85 4.16 -3.70 1.06
C GLU A 85 5.37 -2.80 1.34
N LEU A 86 6.34 -2.73 0.42
CA LEU A 86 7.50 -1.85 0.59
C LEU A 86 7.08 -0.40 0.38
N ILE A 87 7.68 0.50 1.17
CA ILE A 87 7.56 1.94 0.96
C ILE A 87 8.70 2.34 0.02
N ILE A 88 8.37 2.83 -1.18
CA ILE A 88 9.37 3.15 -2.22
C ILE A 88 9.65 4.65 -2.20
N ARG A 89 10.74 5.02 -1.51
CA ARG A 89 11.15 6.42 -1.33
C ARG A 89 12.38 6.74 -2.17
N GLY A 90 12.21 7.48 -3.26
CA GLY A 90 13.31 7.94 -4.12
C GLY A 90 14.10 6.78 -4.74
N GLY A 91 13.42 5.67 -5.04
CA GLY A 91 14.03 4.43 -5.50
C GLY A 91 14.64 3.55 -4.39
N HIS A 92 14.53 3.95 -3.13
CA HIS A 92 14.92 3.14 -1.98
C HIS A 92 13.74 2.33 -1.45
N ASN A 93 13.95 1.03 -1.24
CA ASN A 93 12.94 0.10 -0.75
C ASN A 93 13.00 0.01 0.77
N ILE A 94 12.06 0.65 1.45
CA ILE A 94 11.96 0.64 2.91
C ILE A 94 10.99 -0.48 3.31
N ASP A 95 11.44 -1.39 4.18
CA ASP A 95 10.56 -2.38 4.81
C ASP A 95 9.77 -1.72 5.96
N PRO A 96 8.43 -1.62 5.89
CA PRO A 96 7.63 -1.07 6.98
C PRO A 96 7.84 -1.80 8.30
N LYS A 97 8.22 -3.08 8.27
CA LYS A 97 8.42 -3.89 9.47
C LYS A 97 9.49 -3.28 10.39
N THR A 98 10.54 -2.68 9.81
CA THR A 98 11.59 -1.98 10.57
C THR A 98 11.01 -0.85 11.42
N ILE A 99 9.99 -0.16 10.90
CA ILE A 99 9.30 0.95 11.58
C ILE A 99 8.35 0.40 12.64
N GLU A 100 7.59 -0.64 12.28
CA GLU A 100 6.61 -1.28 13.15
C GLU A 100 7.25 -1.93 14.37
N GLU A 101 8.37 -2.65 14.18
CA GLU A 101 9.13 -3.26 15.27
C GLU A 101 9.70 -2.20 16.22
N ALA A 102 10.28 -1.12 15.68
CA ALA A 102 10.78 -0.01 16.50
C ALA A 102 9.66 0.64 17.33
N LEU A 103 8.48 0.84 16.75
CA LEU A 103 7.33 1.39 17.47
C LEU A 103 6.74 0.40 18.48
N ALA A 104 6.70 -0.90 18.17
CA ALA A 104 6.20 -1.94 19.07
C ALA A 104 7.04 -2.06 20.36
N GLU A 105 8.31 -1.68 20.31
CA GLU A 105 9.17 -1.58 21.50
C GLU A 105 8.84 -0.40 22.42
N HIS A 106 8.10 0.61 21.94
CA HIS A 106 7.75 1.77 22.76
C HIS A 106 6.71 1.39 23.82
N PRO A 107 6.92 1.70 25.12
CA PRO A 107 6.04 1.26 26.20
C PRO A 107 4.57 1.70 26.07
N ALA A 108 4.32 2.82 25.39
CA ALA A 108 2.99 3.37 25.18
C ALA A 108 2.23 2.80 23.98
N VAL A 109 2.92 2.10 23.07
CA VAL A 109 2.32 1.61 21.82
C VAL A 109 1.69 0.23 22.05
N ASN A 110 0.45 0.07 21.61
CA ASN A 110 -0.26 -1.20 21.60
C ASN A 110 -0.04 -1.93 20.26
N LEU A 111 -0.40 -1.26 19.16
CA LEU A 111 -0.23 -1.73 17.79
C LEU A 111 0.35 -0.62 16.93
N ALA A 112 1.14 -0.99 15.93
CA ALA A 112 1.68 -0.06 14.94
C ALA A 112 1.60 -0.67 13.55
N ALA A 113 1.35 0.18 12.55
CA ALA A 113 1.47 -0.16 11.14
C ALA A 113 2.11 0.99 10.37
N ALA A 114 3.06 0.67 9.50
CA ALA A 114 3.68 1.64 8.62
C ALA A 114 3.26 1.42 7.16
N VAL A 115 3.03 2.54 6.48
CA VAL A 115 2.56 2.63 5.09
C VAL A 115 3.25 3.78 4.35
N GLY A 116 3.16 3.76 3.03
CA GLY A 116 3.68 4.81 2.16
C GLY A 116 2.65 5.91 1.99
N ARG A 117 3.01 7.16 2.33
CA ARG A 117 2.24 8.34 1.92
C ARG A 117 2.74 8.80 0.55
N PRO A 118 1.87 9.01 -0.45
CA PRO A 118 2.28 9.57 -1.72
C PRO A 118 2.98 10.91 -1.57
N ASP A 119 4.10 11.07 -2.25
CA ASP A 119 4.96 12.26 -2.22
C ASP A 119 5.37 12.64 -3.66
N PRO A 120 5.25 13.92 -4.05
CA PRO A 120 5.45 14.32 -5.44
C PRO A 120 6.92 14.36 -5.87
N ASP A 121 7.87 14.31 -4.92
CA ASP A 121 9.30 14.46 -5.21
C ASP A 121 10.05 13.13 -5.08
N VAL A 122 9.64 12.28 -4.13
CA VAL A 122 10.28 10.99 -3.85
C VAL A 122 9.35 9.78 -4.02
N GLY A 123 8.16 9.96 -4.57
CA GLY A 123 7.18 8.89 -4.80
C GLY A 123 6.39 8.58 -3.54
N GLU A 124 7.07 8.14 -2.48
CA GLU A 124 6.47 7.88 -1.18
C GLU A 124 7.35 8.32 -0.01
N VAL A 125 6.72 8.62 1.12
CA VAL A 125 7.39 8.79 2.41
C VAL A 125 6.77 7.92 3.49
N PRO A 126 7.57 7.36 4.43
CA PRO A 126 7.01 6.53 5.48
C PRO A 126 6.12 7.32 6.43
N VAL A 127 4.97 6.76 6.74
CA VAL A 127 4.06 7.22 7.78
C VAL A 127 3.66 6.02 8.62
N ALA A 128 3.50 6.23 9.93
CA ALA A 128 3.03 5.19 10.82
C ALA A 128 1.70 5.56 11.48
N TYR A 129 0.86 4.57 11.63
CA TYR A 129 -0.37 4.62 12.42
C TYR A 129 -0.16 3.81 13.68
N VAL A 130 -0.57 4.35 14.82
CA VAL A 130 -0.43 3.70 16.12
C VAL A 130 -1.76 3.67 16.87
N ASP A 131 -1.97 2.57 17.57
CA ASP A 131 -2.94 2.47 18.66
C ASP A 131 -2.15 2.47 19.98
N LEU A 132 -2.62 3.23 20.97
CA LEU A 132 -1.88 3.49 22.21
C LEU A 132 -2.53 2.79 23.40
N LYS A 133 -1.70 2.20 24.26
CA LYS A 133 -2.12 1.64 25.57
C LYS A 133 -1.78 2.56 26.75
N SER A 134 -1.02 3.62 26.51
CA SER A 134 -0.81 4.72 27.46
C SER A 134 -0.51 6.01 26.69
N GLU A 135 -0.48 7.15 27.38
CA GLU A 135 -0.20 8.44 26.72
C GLU A 135 1.19 8.48 26.10
N ALA A 136 1.24 8.95 24.84
CA ALA A 136 2.44 9.34 24.12
C ALA A 136 2.04 10.29 22.98
N THR A 137 2.90 11.25 22.68
CA THR A 137 2.71 12.18 21.58
C THR A 137 3.36 11.66 20.30
N PRO A 138 2.84 12.02 19.11
CA PRO A 138 3.50 11.70 17.85
C PRO A 138 4.96 12.15 17.77
N ALA A 139 5.30 13.30 18.37
CA ALA A 139 6.67 13.82 18.37
C ALA A 139 7.63 12.93 19.17
N GLU A 140 7.21 12.45 20.34
CA GLU A 140 7.99 11.50 21.15
C GLU A 140 8.21 10.18 20.41
N LEU A 141 7.18 9.66 19.75
CA LEU A 141 7.28 8.42 18.98
C LEU A 141 8.19 8.55 17.75
N ILE A 142 8.19 9.71 17.09
CA ILE A 142 9.12 9.98 15.98
C ILE A 142 10.56 10.03 16.49
N GLU A 143 10.82 10.66 17.65
CA GLU A 143 12.16 10.70 18.22
C GLU A 143 12.63 9.30 18.65
N TRP A 144 11.74 8.51 19.27
CA TRP A 144 12.00 7.10 19.58
C TRP A 144 12.41 6.30 18.34
N CYS A 145 11.72 6.51 17.21
CA CYS A 145 12.07 5.89 15.93
C CYS A 145 13.45 6.34 15.43
N ARG A 146 13.80 7.63 15.55
CA ARG A 146 15.11 8.16 15.12
C ARG A 146 16.27 7.52 15.86
N GLU A 147 16.09 7.18 17.13
CA GLU A 147 17.12 6.54 17.95
C GLU A 147 17.34 5.05 17.61
N ARG A 148 16.29 4.37 17.10
CA ARG A 148 16.28 2.90 16.92
C ARG A 148 16.35 2.45 15.47
N ILE A 149 15.86 3.24 14.54
CA ILE A 149 15.90 2.92 13.12
C ILE A 149 17.24 3.41 12.55
N GLY A 150 18.14 2.47 12.25
CA GLY A 150 19.44 2.80 11.66
C GLY A 150 19.34 3.41 10.25
N GLU A 151 18.29 3.07 9.52
CA GLU A 151 18.03 3.61 8.19
C GLU A 151 17.27 4.94 8.25
N ARG A 152 17.98 6.05 8.06
CA ARG A 152 17.38 7.40 8.13
C ARG A 152 16.20 7.61 7.17
N ALA A 153 16.17 6.90 6.04
CA ALA A 153 15.09 7.02 5.07
C ALA A 153 13.78 6.40 5.58
N ALA A 154 13.86 5.40 6.47
CA ALA A 154 12.75 4.68 7.06
C ALA A 154 12.10 5.39 8.26
N VAL A 155 12.75 6.39 8.86
CA VAL A 155 12.14 7.17 9.96
C VAL A 155 10.83 7.82 9.48
N PRO A 156 9.68 7.60 10.16
CA PRO A 156 8.40 8.17 9.76
C PRO A 156 8.43 9.68 9.64
N LYS A 157 7.82 10.21 8.58
CA LYS A 157 7.55 11.63 8.41
C LYS A 157 6.40 12.12 9.27
N ALA A 158 5.46 11.22 9.57
CA ALA A 158 4.34 11.48 10.47
C ALA A 158 3.98 10.21 11.23
N ILE A 159 3.43 10.39 12.43
CA ILE A 159 2.79 9.34 13.21
C ILE A 159 1.37 9.80 13.55
N ILE A 160 0.38 8.97 13.22
CA ILE A 160 -1.04 9.24 13.47
C ILE A 160 -1.53 8.27 14.54
N VAL A 161 -2.13 8.81 15.60
CA VAL A 161 -2.78 8.00 16.64
C VAL A 161 -4.22 7.75 16.23
N LEU A 162 -4.65 6.49 16.23
CA LEU A 162 -6.03 6.08 16.01
C LEU A 162 -6.59 5.40 17.26
N ASP A 163 -7.89 5.55 17.49
CA ASP A 163 -8.65 4.82 18.52
C ASP A 163 -8.97 3.41 18.02
N GLY A 164 -7.90 2.64 17.77
CA GLY A 164 -7.92 1.32 17.14
C GLY A 164 -7.50 1.35 15.66
N LEU A 165 -6.55 0.49 15.31
CA LEU A 165 -6.14 0.28 13.91
C LEU A 165 -7.19 -0.52 13.15
N PRO A 166 -7.38 -0.26 11.84
CA PRO A 166 -8.25 -1.10 11.02
C PRO A 166 -7.70 -2.52 11.00
N ILE A 167 -8.56 -3.49 11.33
CA ILE A 167 -8.22 -4.92 11.33
C ILE A 167 -9.14 -5.69 10.38
N THR A 168 -8.62 -6.78 9.84
CA THR A 168 -9.36 -7.80 9.08
C THR A 168 -10.23 -8.64 10.01
N GLY A 169 -11.17 -9.41 9.43
CA GLY A 169 -12.03 -10.32 10.19
C GLY A 169 -11.27 -11.43 10.96
N VAL A 170 -9.98 -11.61 10.68
CA VAL A 170 -9.08 -12.54 11.38
C VAL A 170 -8.09 -11.84 12.32
N GLY A 171 -8.32 -10.55 12.62
CA GLY A 171 -7.55 -9.80 13.64
C GLY A 171 -6.20 -9.24 13.19
N LYS A 172 -5.84 -9.35 11.90
CA LYS A 172 -4.61 -8.73 11.35
C LYS A 172 -4.87 -7.29 10.93
N ILE A 173 -3.88 -6.40 11.08
CA ILE A 173 -3.99 -5.01 10.61
C ILE A 173 -4.25 -4.98 9.10
N HIS A 174 -5.23 -4.18 8.69
CA HIS A 174 -5.64 -4.00 7.31
C HIS A 174 -4.98 -2.76 6.71
N LYS A 175 -3.70 -2.89 6.32
CA LYS A 175 -2.91 -1.83 5.70
C LYS A 175 -3.52 -1.22 4.43
N PRO A 176 -4.25 -1.96 3.57
CA PRO A 176 -4.95 -1.33 2.44
C PRO A 176 -5.86 -0.18 2.86
N THR A 177 -6.54 -0.27 4.00
CA THR A 177 -7.34 0.85 4.53
C THR A 177 -6.47 2.06 4.87
N LEU A 178 -5.30 1.84 5.47
CA LEU A 178 -4.36 2.92 5.80
C LEU A 178 -3.76 3.56 4.54
N ASN A 179 -3.43 2.76 3.52
CA ASN A 179 -2.97 3.27 2.22
C ASN A 179 -4.02 4.17 1.55
N LEU A 180 -5.31 3.80 1.62
CA LEU A 180 -6.40 4.64 1.13
C LEU A 180 -6.58 5.92 1.95
N MET A 181 -6.39 5.85 3.28
CA MET A 181 -6.38 7.04 4.13
C MET A 181 -5.27 8.01 3.71
N GLU A 182 -4.07 7.50 3.40
CA GLU A 182 -2.94 8.32 2.95
C GLU A 182 -3.17 8.94 1.56
N VAL A 183 -3.71 8.20 0.59
CA VAL A 183 -4.11 8.75 -0.71
C VAL A 183 -5.14 9.87 -0.55
N LYS A 184 -6.19 9.63 0.23
CA LYS A 184 -7.21 10.65 0.52
C LYS A 184 -6.61 11.85 1.23
N HIS A 185 -5.77 11.64 2.23
CA HIS A 185 -5.11 12.71 2.97
C HIS A 185 -4.28 13.60 2.05
N THR A 186 -3.44 13.00 1.20
CA THR A 186 -2.61 13.73 0.23
C THR A 186 -3.48 14.57 -0.71
N VAL A 187 -4.52 13.99 -1.31
CA VAL A 187 -5.43 14.75 -2.20
C VAL A 187 -6.10 15.89 -1.46
N VAL A 188 -6.65 15.66 -0.26
CA VAL A 188 -7.29 16.71 0.53
C VAL A 188 -6.33 17.84 0.86
N GLN A 189 -5.08 17.54 1.22
CA GLN A 189 -4.06 18.57 1.49
C GLN A 189 -3.73 19.40 0.25
N GLU A 190 -3.53 18.75 -0.90
CA GLU A 190 -3.22 19.45 -2.16
C GLU A 190 -4.38 20.33 -2.63
N LEU A 191 -5.62 19.87 -2.49
CA LEU A 191 -6.81 20.65 -2.86
C LEU A 191 -7.08 21.79 -1.86
N ALA A 192 -6.76 21.61 -0.58
CA ALA A 192 -6.87 22.68 0.41
C ALA A 192 -5.91 23.85 0.13
N ALA A 193 -4.75 23.57 -0.49
CA ALA A 193 -3.79 24.60 -0.90
C ALA A 193 -4.27 25.47 -2.08
N ILE A 194 -5.37 25.10 -2.72
CA ILE A 194 -6.00 25.83 -3.83
C ILE A 194 -7.49 26.07 -3.55
N ASN A 195 -7.85 26.22 -2.28
CA ASN A 195 -9.22 26.50 -1.85
C ASN A 195 -9.82 27.77 -2.45
N ASP A 196 -9.00 28.72 -2.92
CA ASP A 196 -9.46 29.90 -3.66
C ASP A 196 -10.04 29.55 -5.05
N PHE A 197 -9.76 28.35 -5.57
CA PHE A 197 -10.29 27.85 -6.84
C PHE A 197 -11.50 26.94 -6.70
N LEU A 198 -11.71 26.39 -5.50
CA LEU A 198 -12.59 25.24 -5.27
C LEU A 198 -13.58 25.49 -4.14
N SER A 199 -14.79 24.96 -4.29
CA SER A 199 -15.80 24.93 -3.24
C SER A 199 -16.44 23.55 -3.14
N GLU A 200 -16.99 23.22 -1.97
CA GLU A 200 -17.73 21.96 -1.74
C GLU A 200 -16.99 20.66 -2.14
N THR A 201 -15.66 20.63 -1.98
CA THR A 201 -14.82 19.49 -2.37
C THR A 201 -15.08 18.25 -1.50
N ARG A 202 -15.30 17.11 -2.16
CA ARG A 202 -15.39 15.77 -1.58
C ARG A 202 -14.34 14.87 -2.23
N VAL A 203 -13.67 14.09 -1.39
CA VAL A 203 -12.63 13.15 -1.80
C VAL A 203 -12.91 11.79 -1.17
N GLU A 204 -12.90 10.78 -2.01
CA GLU A 204 -12.95 9.37 -1.62
C GLU A 204 -11.78 8.64 -2.25
N ALA A 205 -11.10 7.78 -1.48
CA ALA A 205 -10.06 6.92 -2.01
C ALA A 205 -10.52 5.47 -1.87
N VAL A 206 -10.44 4.71 -2.94
CA VAL A 206 -10.85 3.30 -2.99
C VAL A 206 -9.79 2.45 -3.67
N ALA A 207 -9.81 1.15 -3.37
CA ALA A 207 -9.01 0.18 -4.09
C ALA A 207 -9.73 -0.21 -5.38
N ASP A 208 -9.04 -0.06 -6.52
CA ASP A 208 -9.50 -0.50 -7.83
C ASP A 208 -8.70 -1.72 -8.29
N PRO A 209 -9.34 -2.81 -8.76
CA PRO A 209 -8.66 -4.04 -9.19
C PRO A 209 -7.69 -3.90 -10.38
N LYS A 210 -7.75 -2.80 -11.13
CA LYS A 210 -6.92 -2.53 -12.31
C LYS A 210 -5.98 -1.35 -12.08
N LEU A 211 -6.47 -0.29 -11.45
CA LEU A 211 -5.75 0.97 -11.30
C LEU A 211 -5.00 1.08 -9.97
N GLY A 212 -5.17 0.12 -9.06
CA GLY A 212 -4.64 0.20 -7.70
C GLY A 212 -5.44 1.19 -6.87
N ASN A 213 -4.79 1.95 -6.00
CA ASN A 213 -5.51 2.97 -5.22
C ASN A 213 -5.87 4.16 -6.12
N ILE A 214 -7.16 4.49 -6.17
CA ILE A 214 -7.69 5.61 -6.96
C ILE A 214 -8.44 6.60 -6.05
N ALA A 215 -8.27 7.90 -6.33
CA ALA A 215 -9.02 8.97 -5.68
C ALA A 215 -10.16 9.47 -6.57
N TYR A 216 -11.39 9.46 -6.08
CA TYR A 216 -12.54 10.12 -6.69
C TYR A 216 -12.72 11.51 -6.06
N ILE A 217 -12.71 12.53 -6.91
CA ILE A 217 -12.76 13.94 -6.51
C ILE A 217 -14.00 14.56 -7.13
N GLN A 218 -14.90 15.04 -6.28
CA GLN A 218 -16.05 15.85 -6.68
C GLN A 218 -15.88 17.24 -6.09
N THR A 219 -15.97 18.27 -6.90
CA THR A 219 -15.79 19.66 -6.44
C THR A 219 -16.61 20.63 -7.29
N LYS A 220 -16.79 21.84 -6.79
CA LYS A 220 -17.33 22.99 -7.52
C LYS A 220 -16.24 24.04 -7.70
N CYS A 221 -16.42 24.90 -8.69
CA CYS A 221 -15.60 26.11 -8.79
C CYS A 221 -15.93 27.06 -7.62
N ALA A 222 -14.93 27.77 -7.13
CA ALA A 222 -15.17 28.94 -6.30
C ALA A 222 -15.83 30.07 -7.10
N ASP A 223 -16.42 31.04 -6.40
CA ASP A 223 -17.13 32.15 -7.05
C ASP A 223 -16.21 32.94 -7.98
N GLY A 224 -16.63 33.11 -9.24
CA GLY A 224 -15.87 33.83 -10.27
C GLY A 224 -14.69 33.04 -10.86
N VAL A 225 -14.53 31.76 -10.52
CA VAL A 225 -13.50 30.89 -11.07
C VAL A 225 -14.08 30.09 -12.24
N GLU A 226 -13.43 30.22 -13.40
CA GLU A 226 -13.77 29.45 -14.59
C GLU A 226 -13.40 27.96 -14.41
N PRO A 227 -14.24 27.00 -14.86
CA PRO A 227 -13.97 25.56 -14.71
C PRO A 227 -12.61 25.11 -15.27
N GLY A 228 -12.18 25.69 -16.39
CA GLY A 228 -10.86 25.38 -16.98
C GLY A 228 -9.68 25.92 -16.18
N ALA A 229 -9.88 26.94 -15.33
CA ALA A 229 -8.85 27.40 -14.41
C ALA A 229 -8.71 26.46 -13.21
N ALA A 230 -9.85 26.01 -12.64
CA ALA A 230 -9.88 25.03 -11.56
C ALA A 230 -9.29 23.67 -12.00
N ASP A 231 -9.71 23.13 -13.16
CA ASP A 231 -9.17 21.86 -13.69
C ASP A 231 -7.65 21.91 -13.87
N ARG A 232 -7.13 22.98 -14.47
CA ARG A 232 -5.68 23.15 -14.68
C ARG A 232 -4.92 23.18 -13.35
N GLU A 233 -5.44 23.86 -12.35
CA GLU A 233 -4.76 23.96 -11.05
C GLU A 233 -4.78 22.64 -10.29
N ILE A 234 -5.88 21.88 -10.36
CA ILE A 234 -5.95 20.53 -9.80
C ILE A 234 -4.92 19.62 -10.47
N ARG A 235 -4.87 19.60 -11.81
CA ARG A 235 -3.93 18.77 -12.58
C ARG A 235 -2.47 19.11 -12.30
N ASN A 236 -2.13 20.40 -12.28
CA ASN A 236 -0.77 20.87 -11.95
C ASN A 236 -0.24 20.31 -10.62
N ARG A 237 -1.13 20.04 -9.67
CA ARG A 237 -0.78 19.46 -8.38
C ARG A 237 -0.81 17.93 -8.40
N LEU A 238 -1.92 17.34 -8.82
CA LEU A 238 -2.15 15.90 -8.67
C LEU A 238 -1.39 15.05 -9.69
N ASP A 239 -1.06 15.58 -10.87
CA ASP A 239 -0.30 14.85 -11.91
C ASP A 239 1.16 14.59 -11.50
N ARG A 240 1.63 15.17 -10.39
CA ARG A 240 2.94 14.93 -9.82
C ARG A 240 3.01 13.66 -8.97
N PHE A 241 1.87 13.07 -8.63
CA PHE A 241 1.79 11.87 -7.79
C PHE A 241 1.64 10.60 -8.62
N SER A 242 2.00 9.46 -8.03
CA SER A 242 1.94 8.14 -8.67
C SER A 242 0.55 7.50 -8.66
N PHE A 243 -0.36 7.93 -7.76
CA PHE A 243 -1.71 7.39 -7.68
C PHE A 243 -2.62 7.94 -8.77
N GLN A 244 -3.66 7.18 -9.11
CA GLN A 244 -4.65 7.59 -10.10
C GLN A 244 -5.77 8.41 -9.45
N TYR A 245 -6.40 9.31 -10.21
CA TYR A 245 -7.59 10.02 -9.74
C TYR A 245 -8.61 10.25 -10.86
N GLN A 246 -9.88 10.38 -10.46
CA GLN A 246 -10.98 10.83 -11.31
C GLN A 246 -11.53 12.14 -10.75
N LEU A 247 -11.73 13.11 -11.65
CA LEU A 247 -12.16 14.45 -11.31
C LEU A 247 -13.49 14.77 -11.96
N GLU A 248 -14.45 15.19 -11.14
CA GLU A 248 -15.74 15.74 -11.55
C GLU A 248 -15.88 17.16 -10.99
N ILE A 249 -15.91 18.14 -11.90
CA ILE A 249 -16.17 19.55 -11.55
C ILE A 249 -17.62 19.86 -11.88
N GLN A 250 -18.43 20.06 -10.85
CA GLN A 250 -19.81 20.48 -11.02
C GLN A 250 -19.85 21.94 -11.45
N THR A 251 -20.40 22.17 -12.65
CA THR A 251 -20.84 23.48 -13.09
C THR A 251 -22.28 23.64 -12.64
N SER A 252 -22.62 24.71 -11.93
CA SER A 252 -23.97 24.91 -11.43
C SER A 252 -24.99 24.98 -12.58
N LEU A 253 -25.89 24.01 -12.64
CA LEU A 253 -27.36 24.17 -12.68
C LEU A 253 -28.03 22.79 -12.86
N GLU A 254 -28.53 22.23 -11.76
CA GLU A 254 -29.77 21.43 -11.80
C GLU A 254 -30.50 21.61 -10.46
N SER A 255 -31.41 22.59 -10.44
CA SER A 255 -32.53 22.60 -9.52
C SER A 255 -33.39 21.38 -9.86
N ALA A 256 -33.30 20.34 -9.03
CA ALA A 256 -34.22 19.20 -9.09
C ALA A 256 -35.65 19.74 -8.97
N SER A 257 -36.42 19.54 -10.05
CA SER A 257 -37.85 19.83 -10.14
C SER A 257 -38.66 18.68 -9.58
#